data_AF-A0A2M8P5R6-F1
#
_entry.id   AF-A0A2M8P5R6-F1
#
_cell.length_a   1.000
_cell.length_b   1.000
_cell.length_c   1.000
_cell.angle_alpha   90.00
_cell.angle_beta   90.00
_cell.angle_gamma   90.00
#
_symmetry.space_group_name_H-M   'P 1'
#
loop_
_entity.id
_entity.type
_entity.pdbx_description
1 polymer ?
#
loop_
_entity_poly.entity_id
_entity_poly.type
_entity_poly.pdbx_seq_one_letter_code
_entity_poly.pdbx_strand_id
1 'polypeptide(L)' 'VGAAVRAAQAQGVPLSGLPLQAYQAISAHFQADLYSVFDFSAALAKRSAFGGTGPEAVRQQIERAEAFL' A
#
# COMPACT_ATOMS: atom_id res chain seq x y z
N VAL A 1 -2.92 10.47 8.24
CA VAL A 1 -1.85 9.44 8.12
C VAL A 1 -0.73 9.63 9.14
N GLY A 2 -0.04 10.78 9.21
CA GLY A 2 1.09 10.97 10.14
C GLY A 2 0.79 10.68 11.62
N ALA A 3 -0.41 11.02 12.12
CA ALA A 3 -0.84 10.67 13.48
C ALA A 3 -0.90 9.15 13.72
N ALA A 4 -1.33 8.37 12.73
CA ALA A 4 -1.40 6.91 12.81
C ALA A 4 0.01 6.30 12.79
N VAL A 5 0.93 6.86 11.99
CA VAL A 5 2.35 6.47 11.98
C VAL A 5 2.96 6.66 13.37
N ARG A 6 2.76 7.83 13.97
CA ARG A 6 3.25 8.12 15.34
C ARG A 6 2.66 7.14 16.37
N ALA A 7 1.36 6.85 16.29
CA ALA A 7 0.71 5.92 17.21
C ALA A 7 1.23 4.48 17.07
N ALA A 8 1.42 4.02 15.84
CA ALA A 8 1.99 2.70 15.55
C ALA A 8 3.45 2.59 16.03
N GLN A 9 4.25 3.62 15.79
CA GLN A 9 5.63 3.71 16.30
C GLN A 9 5.69 3.68 17.82
N ALA A 10 4.82 4.44 18.52
CA ALA A 10 4.77 4.45 19.98
C ALA A 10 4.41 3.08 20.59
N GLN A 11 3.67 2.26 19.84
CA GLN A 11 3.28 0.89 20.24
C GLN A 11 4.24 -0.19 19.70
N GLY A 12 5.25 0.18 18.91
CA GLY A 12 6.19 -0.78 18.31
C GLY A 12 5.53 -1.72 17.29
N VAL A 13 4.41 -1.33 16.69
CA VAL A 13 3.66 -2.16 15.72
C VAL A 13 3.70 -1.52 14.32
N PRO A 14 3.58 -2.31 13.25
CA PRO A 14 3.30 -1.77 11.92
C PRO A 14 1.91 -1.10 11.89
N LEU A 15 1.65 -0.26 10.89
CA LEU A 15 0.33 0.36 10.69
C LEU A 15 -0.80 -0.69 10.58
N SER A 16 -0.53 -1.83 9.94
CA SER A 16 -1.47 -2.95 9.85
C SER A 16 -1.78 -3.61 11.20
N GLY A 17 -0.90 -3.47 12.19
CA GLY A 17 -1.06 -3.99 13.54
C GLY A 17 -1.67 -3.00 14.53
N LEU A 18 -1.90 -1.74 14.12
CA LEU A 18 -2.53 -0.75 14.99
C LEU A 18 -4.03 -1.05 15.15
N PRO A 19 -4.59 -1.08 16.38
CA PRO A 19 -6.01 -1.38 16.61
C PRO A 19 -6.95 -0.37 15.94
N LEU A 20 -8.12 -0.83 15.49
CA LEU A 20 -9.11 0.02 14.81
C LEU A 20 -9.55 1.19 15.69
N GLN A 21 -9.65 0.97 17.00
CA GLN A 21 -10.00 2.01 17.97
C GLN A 21 -8.98 3.16 17.98
N ALA A 22 -7.68 2.85 17.80
CA ALA A 22 -6.65 3.88 17.71
C ALA A 22 -6.74 4.67 16.40
N TYR A 23 -7.16 4.03 15.30
CA TYR A 23 -7.50 4.74 14.06
C TYR A 23 -8.73 5.62 14.23
N GLN A 24 -9.80 5.11 14.84
CA GLN A 24 -11.04 5.83 15.08
C GLN A 24 -10.87 7.03 16.01
N ALA A 25 -9.97 6.93 16.99
CA ALA A 25 -9.57 8.06 17.83
C ALA A 25 -8.89 9.19 17.03
N ILE A 26 -8.27 8.90 15.88
CA ILE A 26 -7.71 9.90 14.96
C ILE A 26 -8.80 10.45 14.03
N SER A 27 -9.68 9.59 13.54
CA SER A 27 -10.81 9.98 12.70
C SER A 27 -11.89 8.89 12.70
N ALA A 28 -13.14 9.27 12.95
CA ALA A 28 -14.28 8.36 12.94
C ALA A 28 -14.56 7.71 11.57
N HIS A 29 -13.96 8.23 10.49
CA HIS A 29 -14.11 7.68 9.15
C HIS A 29 -13.34 6.38 8.92
N PHE A 30 -12.41 6.01 9.82
CA PHE A 30 -11.71 4.73 9.70
C PHE A 30 -12.63 3.56 10.04
N GLN A 31 -12.71 2.61 9.11
CA GLN A 31 -13.49 1.38 9.24
C GLN A 31 -12.57 0.17 9.03
N ALA A 32 -13.09 -1.04 9.29
CA ALA A 32 -12.30 -2.28 9.22
C ALA A 32 -11.75 -2.58 7.80
N ASP A 33 -12.34 -1.98 6.76
CA ASP A 33 -11.86 -2.06 5.39
C ASP A 33 -10.47 -1.44 5.19
N LEU A 34 -10.02 -0.55 6.08
CA LEU A 34 -8.69 0.06 6.02
C LEU A 34 -7.58 -1.00 5.95
N TYR A 35 -7.76 -2.15 6.61
CA TYR A 35 -6.71 -3.17 6.68
C TYR A 35 -6.46 -3.84 5.33
N SER A 36 -7.43 -3.80 4.41
CA SER A 36 -7.28 -4.32 3.04
C SER A 36 -6.22 -3.58 2.23
N VAL A 37 -5.87 -2.34 2.60
CA VAL A 37 -4.88 -1.53 1.87
C VAL A 37 -3.44 -1.90 2.19
N PHE A 38 -3.21 -2.70 3.24
CA PHE A 38 -1.88 -3.17 3.64
C PHE A 38 -1.45 -4.47 2.93
N ASP A 39 -2.20 -4.90 1.92
CA ASP A 39 -1.77 -5.96 1.01
C ASP A 39 -0.71 -5.42 0.04
N PHE A 40 0.52 -5.92 0.19
CA PHE A 40 1.66 -5.58 -0.63
C PHE A 40 1.43 -5.85 -2.13
N SER A 41 0.82 -7.00 -2.46
CA SER A 41 0.54 -7.39 -3.84
C SER A 41 -0.49 -6.45 -4.46
N ALA A 42 -1.54 -6.10 -3.70
CA ALA A 42 -2.54 -5.14 -4.13
C ALA A 42 -1.95 -3.73 -4.32
N ALA A 43 -1.00 -3.32 -3.47
CA ALA A 43 -0.31 -2.03 -3.60
C ALA A 43 0.54 -1.96 -4.87
N LEU A 44 1.25 -3.03 -5.23
CA LEU A 44 2.03 -3.12 -6.47
C LEU A 44 1.14 -3.19 -7.70
N ALA A 45 0.05 -3.97 -7.67
CA ALA A 45 -0.87 -4.11 -8.80
C ALA A 45 -1.45 -2.76 -9.25
N LYS A 46 -1.61 -1.79 -8.34
CA LYS A 46 -2.08 -0.43 -8.66
C LYS A 46 -1.05 0.42 -9.42
N ARG A 47 0.21 -0.03 -9.54
CA ARG A 47 1.29 0.68 -10.24
C ARG A 47 1.43 0.23 -11.70
N SER A 48 0.31 0.09 -12.41
CA SER A 48 0.23 -0.43 -13.79
C SER A 48 0.33 0.63 -14.89
N ALA A 49 0.49 1.92 -14.55
CA ALA A 49 0.72 2.98 -15.53
C ALA A 49 2.00 2.72 -16.36
N PHE A 50 2.11 3.34 -17.53
CA PHE A 50 3.31 3.26 -18.36
C PHE A 50 4.56 3.66 -17.56
N GLY A 51 5.57 2.79 -17.53
CA GLY A 51 6.79 2.98 -16.74
C GLY A 51 6.62 2.72 -15.24
N GLY A 52 5.46 2.21 -14.80
CA GLY A 52 5.20 1.84 -13.42
C GLY A 52 5.92 0.58 -12.96
N THR A 53 5.97 0.39 -11.64
CA THR A 53 6.62 -0.77 -10.99
C THR A 53 5.68 -1.96 -10.77
N GLY A 54 4.44 -1.88 -11.26
CA GLY A 54 3.48 -2.96 -11.16
C GLY A 54 3.87 -4.14 -12.05
N PRO A 55 3.51 -5.39 -11.69
CA PRO A 55 3.94 -6.58 -12.44
C PRO A 55 3.58 -6.55 -13.93
N GLU A 56 2.41 -6.00 -14.27
CA GLU A 56 1.98 -5.84 -15.66
C GLU A 56 2.84 -4.81 -16.40
N ALA A 57 3.08 -3.64 -15.80
CA ALA A 57 3.90 -2.59 -16.41
C ALA A 57 5.34 -3.06 -16.63
N VAL A 58 5.90 -3.79 -15.68
CA VAL A 58 7.24 -4.40 -15.82
C VAL A 58 7.26 -5.44 -16.93
N ARG A 59 6.24 -6.30 -17.03
CA ARG A 59 6.16 -7.29 -18.13
C ARG A 59 6.12 -6.61 -19.50
N GLN A 60 5.28 -5.59 -19.66
CA GLN A 60 5.21 -4.82 -20.91
C GLN A 60 6.54 -4.12 -21.23
N GLN A 61 7.30 -3.66 -20.21
CA GLN A 61 8.62 -3.09 -20.43
C GLN A 61 9.65 -4.12 -20.90
N ILE A 62 9.62 -5.33 -20.33
CA ILE A 62 10.48 -6.43 -20.77
C ILE A 62 10.17 -6.79 -22.22
N GLU A 63 8.90 -7.01 -22.56
CA GLU A 63 8.47 -7.35 -23.93
C GLU A 63 8.90 -6.28 -24.95
N ARG A 64 8.80 -4.99 -24.59
CA ARG A 64 9.29 -3.91 -25.45
C ARG A 64 10.80 -3.97 -25.63
N ALA A 65 11.55 -4.16 -24.54
CA ALA A 65 13.01 -4.24 -24.60
C ALA A 65 13.48 -5.42 -25.46
N GLU A 66 12.82 -6.57 -25.35
CA GLU A 66 13.08 -7.75 -26.18
C GLU A 66 12.79 -7.49 -27.66
N ALA A 67 11.72 -6.76 -27.99
CA ALA A 67 11.39 -6.40 -29.37
C ALA A 67 12.36 -5.37 -30.00
N PHE A 68 13.15 -4.66 -29.18
CA PHE A 68 14.15 -3.71 -29.64
C PHE A 68 15.52 -4.34 -29.93
N LEU A 69 15.76 -5.59 -29.50
CA LEU A 69 16.99 -6.35 -29.70
C LEU A 69 16.94 -7.20 -30.99
#